data_AF-A0A497XQH9-F1
#
_entry.id   AF-A0A497XQH9-F1
#
_cell.length_a   1.000
_cell.length_b   1.000
_cell.length_c   1.000
_cell.angle_alpha   90.00
_cell.angle_beta   90.00
_cell.angle_gamma   90.00
#
_symmetry.space_group_name_H-M   'P 1'
#
loop_
_entity.id
_entity.type
_entity.pdbx_description
1 polymer ?
#
loop_
_entity_poly.entity_id
_entity_poly.type
_entity_poly.pdbx_seq_one_letter_code
_entity_poly.pdbx_strand_id
1 'polypeptide(L)'
;MIDVSLVREAIKQRKARSESFLGFEYLRFSDDYKDIPRGTAVFQDTIIWGYPHIGRIFMLEKGLKEHFKNPFWVEEKVDGYNVRIFKVRDRVIALSRGGYLCPFTTDRVGDFIDLKFFEENPDLILCAEVAGPDNPYIEESPPFIREDIKFFVFDVMKKNQQTFLKQEEKLSLLERYSLPGVEVFGRFTSGDTEKLKELLLKLNKEKREGVVFKEDSEENRRAKYITSYANLNDIKVTTKNMLQLPPEYYTNRILRLVLFMEEEGINRTEHLYEELGRAFIDGLFDAIEQFKKEHKVYRTFRCKFRNKDNAVALMELLHRTSKHIQVIERELKQEGEFWVLTFDKVFLNMTGLLGHLLSGGLVFD
;
A
#
# COMPACT_ATOMS: atom_id res chain seq x y z
N MET A 1 11.58 -7.67 23.42
CA MET A 1 10.75 -8.90 23.37
C MET A 1 9.32 -8.53 23.72
N ILE A 2 8.32 -9.13 23.05
CA ILE A 2 6.90 -8.93 23.40
C ILE A 2 6.57 -9.82 24.61
N ASP A 3 5.86 -9.27 25.60
CA ASP A 3 5.42 -10.01 26.78
C ASP A 3 4.44 -11.15 26.40
N VAL A 4 4.70 -12.36 26.90
CA VAL A 4 3.87 -13.56 26.65
C VAL A 4 2.45 -13.39 27.18
N SER A 5 2.27 -12.70 28.31
CA SER A 5 0.95 -12.41 28.87
C SER A 5 0.12 -11.54 27.92
N LEU A 6 0.76 -10.55 27.29
CA LEU A 6 0.16 -9.65 26.32
C LEU A 6 -0.22 -10.39 25.03
N VAL A 7 0.63 -11.32 24.56
CA VAL A 7 0.29 -12.19 23.42
C VAL A 7 -0.93 -13.05 23.71
N ARG A 8 -1.00 -13.69 24.88
CA ARG A 8 -2.16 -14.49 25.29
C ARG A 8 -3.44 -13.66 25.35
N GLU A 9 -3.35 -12.45 25.88
CA GLU A 9 -4.46 -11.49 25.93
C GLU A 9 -4.92 -11.10 24.51
N ALA A 10 -3.99 -10.77 23.61
CA ALA A 10 -4.29 -10.41 22.22
C ALA A 10 -4.98 -11.55 21.46
N ILE A 11 -4.57 -12.81 21.66
CA ILE A 11 -5.23 -13.98 21.08
C ILE A 11 -6.67 -14.10 21.60
N LYS A 12 -6.86 -14.00 22.92
CA LYS A 12 -8.20 -14.07 23.54
C LYS A 12 -9.14 -12.98 23.02
N GLN A 13 -8.61 -11.77 22.77
CA GLN A 13 -9.36 -10.65 22.20
C GLN A 13 -9.46 -10.68 20.67
N ARG A 14 -8.97 -11.74 20.01
CA ARG A 14 -8.95 -11.90 18.54
C ARG A 14 -8.18 -10.80 17.80
N LYS A 15 -7.23 -10.17 18.49
CA LYS A 15 -6.30 -9.16 17.96
C LYS A 15 -5.03 -9.78 17.36
N ALA A 16 -4.72 -11.02 17.75
CA ALA A 16 -3.68 -11.84 17.13
C ALA A 16 -4.24 -13.22 16.74
N ARG A 17 -3.67 -13.84 15.70
CA ARG A 17 -4.09 -15.13 15.14
C ARG A 17 -2.89 -15.98 14.79
N SER A 18 -2.95 -17.27 15.08
CA SER A 18 -1.97 -18.23 14.57
C SER A 18 -2.19 -18.43 13.08
N GLU A 19 -1.10 -18.41 12.33
CA GLU A 19 -1.07 -18.62 10.89
C GLU A 19 -0.15 -19.80 10.59
N SER A 20 -0.56 -20.64 9.64
CA SER A 20 0.30 -21.64 9.02
C SER A 20 0.19 -21.50 7.50
N PHE A 21 1.27 -21.08 6.87
CA PHE A 21 1.26 -20.77 5.44
C PHE A 21 2.66 -20.89 4.82
N LEU A 22 2.76 -21.48 3.63
CA LEU A 22 4.03 -21.74 2.91
C LEU A 22 5.11 -22.47 3.75
N GLY A 23 4.68 -23.33 4.68
CA GLY A 23 5.56 -24.09 5.58
C GLY A 23 6.07 -23.31 6.79
N PHE A 24 5.50 -22.13 7.07
CA PHE A 24 5.82 -21.34 8.25
C PHE A 24 4.65 -21.27 9.20
N GLU A 25 4.94 -21.45 10.48
CA GLU A 25 4.03 -21.19 11.59
C GLU A 25 4.45 -19.91 12.29
N TYR A 26 3.50 -18.99 12.47
CA TYR A 26 3.75 -17.71 13.12
C TYR A 26 2.47 -17.14 13.71
N LEU A 27 2.61 -16.25 14.68
CA LEU A 27 1.50 -15.46 15.19
C LEU A 27 1.46 -14.12 14.45
N ARG A 28 0.28 -13.71 13.99
CA ARG A 28 0.07 -12.46 13.28
C ARG A 28 -0.91 -11.57 14.03
N PHE A 29 -0.52 -10.32 14.29
CA PHE A 29 -1.40 -9.29 14.84
C PHE A 29 -2.30 -8.75 13.72
N SER A 30 -3.60 -9.03 13.80
CA SER A 30 -4.57 -8.65 12.77
C SER A 30 -5.06 -7.20 12.89
N ASP A 31 -4.93 -6.62 14.08
CA ASP A 31 -5.24 -5.22 14.43
C ASP A 31 -4.12 -4.64 15.28
N ASP A 32 -4.12 -3.30 15.46
CA ASP A 32 -3.31 -2.66 16.49
C ASP A 32 -3.75 -3.13 17.87
N TYR A 33 -2.78 -3.34 18.76
CA TYR A 33 -3.04 -3.76 20.12
C TYR A 33 -2.01 -3.20 21.10
N LYS A 34 -2.44 -2.23 21.92
CA LYS A 34 -1.54 -1.42 22.76
C LYS A 34 -0.44 -0.82 21.86
N ASP A 35 0.83 -1.01 22.20
CA ASP A 35 1.98 -0.51 21.41
C ASP A 35 2.43 -1.48 20.29
N ILE A 36 1.63 -2.49 19.98
CA ILE A 36 1.93 -3.45 18.91
C ILE A 36 1.15 -3.07 17.65
N PRO A 37 1.84 -2.61 16.59
CA PRO A 37 1.18 -2.26 15.34
C PRO A 37 0.65 -3.50 14.63
N ARG A 38 -0.48 -3.33 13.94
CA ARG A 38 -1.07 -4.29 13.02
C ARG A 38 -0.03 -4.81 12.03
N GLY A 39 -0.10 -6.10 11.76
CA GLY A 39 0.81 -6.78 10.84
C GLY A 39 2.13 -7.20 11.47
N THR A 40 2.32 -6.98 12.78
CA THR A 40 3.41 -7.62 13.53
C THR A 40 3.29 -9.14 13.42
N ALA A 41 4.39 -9.80 13.06
CA ALA A 41 4.49 -11.25 12.92
C ALA A 41 5.55 -11.79 13.90
N VAL A 42 5.17 -12.79 14.69
CA VAL A 42 6.03 -13.46 15.66
C VAL A 42 6.30 -14.87 15.17
N PHE A 43 7.51 -15.09 14.68
CA PHE A 43 8.05 -16.41 14.38
C PHE A 43 8.69 -17.00 15.64
N GLN A 44 9.06 -18.28 15.61
CA GLN A 44 9.67 -18.97 16.74
C GLN A 44 10.88 -18.22 17.33
N ASP A 45 11.77 -17.72 16.47
CA ASP A 45 13.05 -17.13 16.89
C ASP A 45 13.16 -15.62 16.63
N THR A 46 12.15 -15.00 16.02
CA THR A 46 12.21 -13.59 15.65
C THR A 46 10.85 -12.92 15.56
N ILE A 47 10.85 -11.62 15.82
CA ILE A 47 9.70 -10.74 15.66
C ILE A 47 9.95 -9.80 14.49
N ILE A 48 8.98 -9.74 13.59
CA ILE A 48 8.92 -8.81 12.47
C ILE A 48 7.81 -7.81 12.78
N TRP A 49 8.19 -6.65 13.31
CA TRP A 49 7.25 -5.62 13.71
C TRP A 49 6.47 -5.08 12.51
N GLY A 50 5.17 -4.80 12.73
CA GLY A 50 4.30 -4.13 11.78
C GLY A 50 4.93 -2.81 11.35
N TYR A 51 4.92 -2.50 10.04
CA TYR A 51 5.30 -1.14 9.62
C TYR A 51 4.29 -0.17 10.29
N PRO A 52 4.73 0.89 10.97
CA PRO A 52 3.85 1.77 11.73
C PRO A 52 2.94 2.60 10.82
N HIS A 53 1.91 3.23 11.39
CA HIS A 53 1.08 4.19 10.67
C HIS A 53 1.85 5.51 10.49
N ILE A 54 1.86 6.03 9.26
CA ILE A 54 2.41 7.36 8.97
C ILE A 54 1.27 8.37 8.99
N GLY A 55 1.40 9.38 9.87
CA GLY A 55 0.46 10.48 10.00
C GLY A 55 0.35 11.30 8.70
N ARG A 56 -0.79 11.97 8.50
CA ARG A 56 -1.02 12.80 7.32
C ARG A 56 -1.18 14.24 7.75
N ILE A 57 -0.46 15.13 7.07
CA ILE A 57 -0.72 16.57 7.15
C ILE A 57 -1.63 16.96 5.98
N PHE A 58 -2.60 17.83 6.24
CA PHE A 58 -3.56 18.29 5.23
C PHE A 58 -3.22 19.70 4.73
N MET A 59 -2.59 20.51 5.59
CA MET A 59 -1.99 21.80 5.26
C MET A 59 -0.49 21.59 5.25
N LEU A 60 0.15 21.75 4.10
CA LEU A 60 1.59 21.54 3.94
C LEU A 60 2.39 22.47 4.85
N GLU A 61 2.20 23.78 4.73
CA GLU A 61 3.03 24.77 5.43
C GLU A 61 2.85 24.66 6.95
N LYS A 62 1.61 24.71 7.40
CA LYS A 62 1.26 24.64 8.84
C LYS A 62 1.65 23.29 9.42
N GLY A 63 1.39 22.19 8.69
CA GLY A 63 1.72 20.84 9.13
C GLY A 63 3.22 20.61 9.28
N LEU A 64 4.03 21.11 8.33
CA LEU A 64 5.49 21.00 8.41
C LEU A 64 6.04 21.79 9.60
N LYS A 65 5.62 23.05 9.79
CA LYS A 65 6.04 23.89 10.93
C LYS A 65 5.63 23.32 12.28
N GLU A 66 4.45 22.70 12.36
CA GLU A 66 3.94 22.11 13.61
C GLU A 66 4.74 20.87 14.00
N HIS A 67 4.91 19.93 13.06
CA HIS A 67 5.38 18.59 13.39
C HIS A 67 6.89 18.37 13.27
N PHE A 68 7.60 19.16 12.46
CA PHE A 68 9.03 19.01 12.22
C PHE A 68 9.79 20.19 12.80
N LYS A 69 10.59 19.92 13.83
CA LYS A 69 11.46 20.94 14.46
C LYS A 69 12.91 20.80 13.99
N ASN A 70 13.26 19.65 13.43
CA ASN A 70 14.54 19.39 12.80
C ASN A 70 14.41 19.33 11.27
N PRO A 71 15.52 19.37 10.52
CA PRO A 71 15.51 19.06 9.10
C PRO A 71 14.90 17.68 8.83
N PHE A 72 14.38 17.49 7.62
CA PHE A 72 13.76 16.23 7.22
C PHE A 72 14.09 15.90 5.77
N TRP A 73 14.12 14.61 5.48
CA TRP A 73 14.24 14.08 4.13
C TRP A 73 12.87 13.99 3.48
N VAL A 74 12.83 14.26 2.18
CA VAL A 74 11.61 14.18 1.37
C VAL A 74 11.82 13.09 0.32
N GLU A 75 10.98 12.06 0.41
CA GLU A 75 11.01 10.92 -0.51
C GLU A 75 9.69 10.83 -1.27
N GLU A 76 9.75 10.29 -2.49
CA GLU A 76 8.55 9.92 -3.22
C GLU A 76 7.72 8.94 -2.39
N LYS A 77 6.42 9.23 -2.31
CA LYS A 77 5.44 8.22 -1.97
C LYS A 77 5.03 7.50 -3.26
N VAL A 78 5.53 6.28 -3.43
CA VAL A 78 5.13 5.42 -4.55
C VAL A 78 3.77 4.80 -4.22
N ASP A 79 2.87 4.78 -5.20
CA ASP A 79 1.56 4.15 -5.08
C ASP A 79 1.64 2.67 -5.48
N GLY A 80 1.35 1.79 -4.53
CA GLY A 80 1.51 0.36 -4.65
C GLY A 80 1.06 -0.33 -3.38
N TYR A 81 1.74 -1.43 -3.03
CA TYR A 81 1.52 -2.07 -1.74
C TYR A 81 2.81 -2.28 -0.94
N ASN A 82 2.68 -2.00 0.35
CA ASN A 82 3.74 -2.14 1.34
C ASN A 82 4.12 -3.61 1.60
N VAL A 83 5.42 -3.89 1.54
CA VAL A 83 6.01 -5.19 1.85
C VAL A 83 7.17 -5.07 2.84
N ARG A 84 7.34 -6.09 3.66
CA ARG A 84 8.50 -6.28 4.54
C ARG A 84 9.20 -7.57 4.16
N ILE A 85 10.44 -7.46 3.68
CA ILE A 85 11.22 -8.56 3.11
C ILE A 85 12.38 -8.86 4.05
N PHE A 86 12.55 -10.13 4.41
CA PHE A 86 13.56 -10.55 5.37
C PHE A 86 13.89 -12.03 5.20
N LYS A 87 15.06 -12.43 5.71
CA LYS A 87 15.46 -13.83 5.80
C LYS A 87 14.97 -14.44 7.11
N VAL A 88 14.32 -15.60 7.05
CA VAL A 88 14.04 -16.45 8.22
C VAL A 88 14.43 -17.87 7.86
N ARG A 89 15.24 -18.51 8.72
CA ARG A 89 15.95 -19.74 8.38
C ARG A 89 16.76 -19.51 7.09
N ASP A 90 16.67 -20.40 6.11
CA ASP A 90 17.40 -20.30 4.84
C ASP A 90 16.56 -19.70 3.70
N ARG A 91 15.44 -19.03 4.00
CA ARG A 91 14.51 -18.48 3.00
C ARG A 91 14.32 -16.99 3.18
N VAL A 92 14.37 -16.25 2.06
CA VAL A 92 13.90 -14.86 1.99
C VAL A 92 12.40 -14.89 1.71
N ILE A 93 11.63 -14.21 2.56
CA ILE A 93 10.17 -14.16 2.49
C ILE A 93 9.68 -12.72 2.63
N ALA A 94 8.47 -12.47 2.14
CA ALA A 94 7.84 -11.16 2.18
C ALA A 94 6.50 -11.19 2.92
N LEU A 95 6.33 -10.26 3.85
CA LEU A 95 5.05 -10.00 4.51
C LEU A 95 4.36 -8.78 3.89
N SER A 96 3.05 -8.89 3.68
CA SER A 96 2.21 -7.72 3.40
C SER A 96 2.10 -6.79 4.61
N ARG A 97 1.51 -5.60 4.41
CA ARG A 97 1.14 -4.69 5.50
C ARG A 97 0.32 -5.36 6.61
N GLY A 98 -0.57 -6.28 6.27
CA GLY A 98 -1.40 -7.01 7.23
C GLY A 98 -0.68 -8.14 7.96
N GLY A 99 0.60 -8.36 7.66
CA GLY A 99 1.43 -9.42 8.24
C GLY A 99 1.21 -10.79 7.62
N TYR A 100 0.56 -10.88 6.45
CA TYR A 100 0.44 -12.17 5.73
C TYR A 100 1.69 -12.44 4.91
N LEU A 101 2.19 -13.68 4.93
CA LEU A 101 3.19 -14.15 3.96
C LEU A 101 2.61 -14.08 2.56
N CYS A 102 3.21 -13.26 1.71
CA CYS A 102 2.74 -13.00 0.35
C CYS A 102 3.44 -13.96 -0.62
N PRO A 103 2.73 -14.92 -1.25
CA PRO A 103 3.33 -15.85 -2.21
C PRO A 103 3.92 -15.12 -3.41
N PHE A 104 3.18 -14.16 -3.97
CA PHE A 104 3.61 -13.36 -5.12
C PHE A 104 4.89 -12.58 -4.84
N THR A 105 4.94 -11.79 -3.77
CA THR A 105 6.13 -10.99 -3.46
C THR A 105 7.33 -11.87 -3.09
N THR A 106 7.09 -12.97 -2.36
CA THR A 106 8.14 -13.94 -1.99
C THR A 106 8.73 -14.63 -3.22
N ASP A 107 7.90 -14.93 -4.21
CA ASP A 107 8.30 -15.53 -5.48
C ASP A 107 9.11 -14.56 -6.35
N ARG A 108 8.70 -13.28 -6.38
CA ARG A 108 9.24 -12.27 -7.29
C ARG A 108 10.42 -11.47 -6.74
N VAL A 109 10.70 -11.52 -5.43
CA VAL A 109 11.76 -10.70 -4.81
C VAL A 109 13.13 -10.88 -5.47
N GLY A 110 13.50 -12.12 -5.83
CA GLY A 110 14.79 -12.44 -6.44
C GLY A 110 14.97 -11.88 -7.85
N ASP A 111 13.89 -11.44 -8.51
CA ASP A 111 13.97 -10.79 -9.83
C ASP A 111 14.44 -9.31 -9.71
N PHE A 112 14.32 -8.69 -8.54
CA PHE A 112 14.54 -7.25 -8.35
C PHE A 112 15.55 -6.90 -7.27
N ILE A 113 15.80 -7.82 -6.34
CA ILE A 113 16.70 -7.62 -5.20
C ILE A 113 17.67 -8.80 -5.15
N ASP A 114 18.97 -8.52 -5.18
CA ASP A 114 20.00 -9.53 -4.96
C ASP A 114 19.89 -10.06 -3.52
N LEU A 115 19.61 -11.36 -3.41
CA LEU A 115 19.39 -12.03 -2.13
C LEU A 115 20.66 -12.08 -1.26
N LYS A 116 21.84 -11.86 -1.84
CA LYS A 116 23.11 -11.72 -1.11
C LYS A 116 23.03 -10.63 -0.04
N PHE A 117 22.21 -9.58 -0.24
CA PHE A 117 21.95 -8.58 0.80
C PHE A 117 21.53 -9.23 2.14
N PHE A 118 20.63 -10.22 2.09
CA PHE A 118 20.11 -10.88 3.29
C PHE A 118 21.06 -11.96 3.84
N GLU A 119 22.02 -12.42 3.05
CA GLU A 119 23.10 -13.30 3.53
C GLU A 119 24.11 -12.51 4.35
N GLU A 120 24.50 -11.32 3.88
CA GLU A 120 25.42 -10.43 4.58
C GLU A 120 24.76 -9.67 5.74
N ASN A 121 23.43 -9.44 5.65
CA ASN A 121 22.66 -8.67 6.63
C ASN A 121 21.42 -9.44 7.11
N PRO A 122 21.58 -10.60 7.76
CA PRO A 122 20.47 -11.48 8.12
C PRO A 122 19.48 -10.85 9.11
N ASP A 123 19.88 -9.83 9.86
CA ASP A 123 19.04 -9.15 10.84
C ASP A 123 18.23 -7.97 10.29
N LEU A 124 18.52 -7.56 9.04
CA LEU A 124 17.84 -6.45 8.40
C LEU A 124 16.57 -6.90 7.68
N ILE A 125 15.61 -5.99 7.65
CA ILE A 125 14.32 -6.13 6.98
C ILE A 125 14.21 -4.97 6.00
N LEU A 126 14.07 -5.26 4.71
CA LEU A 126 13.78 -4.23 3.71
C LEU A 126 12.28 -3.93 3.74
N CYS A 127 11.95 -2.67 3.97
CA CYS A 127 10.60 -2.15 3.80
C CYS A 127 10.52 -1.48 2.42
N ALA A 128 9.70 -2.04 1.55
CA ALA A 128 9.60 -1.61 0.17
C ALA A 128 8.14 -1.44 -0.27
N GLU A 129 7.94 -0.63 -1.29
CA GLU A 129 6.70 -0.57 -2.03
C GLU A 129 6.85 -1.46 -3.27
N VAL A 130 5.86 -2.30 -3.55
CA VAL A 130 5.79 -3.01 -4.82
C VAL A 130 4.67 -2.37 -5.64
N ALA A 131 5.03 -1.92 -6.84
CA ALA A 131 4.15 -1.14 -7.70
C ALA A 131 4.32 -1.52 -9.16
N GLY A 132 3.26 -1.38 -9.95
CA GLY A 132 3.24 -1.74 -11.37
C GLY A 132 1.90 -2.33 -11.78
N PRO A 133 1.57 -2.34 -13.08
CA PRO A 133 0.25 -2.76 -13.55
C PRO A 133 -0.05 -4.24 -13.38
N ASP A 134 0.97 -5.11 -13.31
CA ASP A 134 0.78 -6.57 -13.17
C ASP A 134 0.95 -7.06 -11.71
N ASN A 135 0.35 -6.35 -10.74
CA ASN A 135 0.33 -6.76 -9.33
C ASN A 135 -1.06 -7.27 -8.90
N PRO A 136 -1.18 -8.14 -7.89
CA PRO A 136 -2.46 -8.77 -7.53
C PRO A 136 -3.32 -7.97 -6.54
N TYR A 137 -2.90 -6.79 -6.11
CA TYR A 137 -3.51 -6.06 -4.99
C TYR A 137 -4.15 -4.74 -5.40
N ILE A 138 -3.40 -3.92 -6.13
CA ILE A 138 -3.73 -2.53 -6.49
C ILE A 138 -3.92 -2.45 -8.00
N GLU A 139 -5.00 -1.82 -8.44
CA GLU A 139 -5.28 -1.60 -9.87
C GLU A 139 -4.41 -0.49 -10.45
N GLU A 140 -4.22 0.56 -9.66
CA GLU A 140 -3.40 1.70 -10.02
C GLU A 140 -1.92 1.33 -10.11
N SER A 141 -1.22 2.05 -10.98
CA SER A 141 0.21 1.91 -11.17
C SER A 141 0.84 3.28 -11.37
N PRO A 142 2.04 3.52 -10.81
CA PRO A 142 2.81 4.70 -11.16
C PRO A 142 3.01 4.77 -12.68
N PRO A 143 2.84 5.96 -13.29
CA PRO A 143 2.79 6.11 -14.75
C PRO A 143 4.11 5.76 -15.45
N PHE A 144 5.21 5.73 -14.70
CA PHE A 144 6.53 5.34 -15.18
C PHE A 144 6.77 3.81 -15.21
N ILE A 145 5.81 3.00 -14.76
CA ILE A 145 5.86 1.54 -14.83
C ILE A 145 4.79 1.07 -15.83
N ARG A 146 5.24 0.62 -17.01
CA ARG A 146 4.34 0.26 -18.12
C ARG A 146 3.94 -1.21 -18.15
N GLU A 147 4.74 -2.07 -17.52
CA GLU A 147 4.56 -3.52 -17.50
C GLU A 147 5.15 -4.10 -16.21
N ASP A 148 4.70 -5.30 -15.85
CA ASP A 148 5.14 -6.04 -14.67
C ASP A 148 5.04 -5.22 -13.37
N ILE A 149 6.00 -5.41 -12.46
CA ILE A 149 6.14 -4.71 -11.20
C ILE A 149 7.57 -4.21 -11.02
N LYS A 150 7.77 -3.31 -10.06
CA LYS A 150 9.06 -2.91 -9.51
C LYS A 150 8.98 -2.84 -8.00
N PHE A 151 10.14 -2.94 -7.37
CA PHE A 151 10.33 -2.75 -5.94
C PHE A 151 10.97 -1.39 -5.68
N PHE A 152 10.53 -0.70 -4.63
CA PHE A 152 11.09 0.58 -4.19
C PHE A 152 11.30 0.56 -2.67
N VAL A 153 12.53 0.27 -2.25
CA VAL A 153 12.93 0.29 -0.84
C VAL A 153 12.87 1.72 -0.32
N PHE A 154 12.06 1.94 0.71
CA PHE A 154 11.92 3.25 1.35
C PHE A 154 12.44 3.24 2.79
N ASP A 155 12.53 2.09 3.46
CA ASP A 155 13.09 1.97 4.81
C ASP A 155 13.79 0.64 5.05
N VAL A 156 14.62 0.61 6.09
CA VAL A 156 15.24 -0.61 6.60
C VAL A 156 14.95 -0.70 8.10
N MET A 157 14.34 -1.80 8.51
CA MET A 157 14.09 -2.14 9.92
C MET A 157 15.07 -3.22 10.39
N LYS A 158 15.18 -3.40 11.71
CA LYS A 158 15.88 -4.54 12.31
C LYS A 158 14.88 -5.52 12.92
N LYS A 159 15.17 -6.81 12.80
CA LYS A 159 14.44 -7.85 13.54
C LYS A 159 14.37 -7.49 15.02
N ASN A 160 13.23 -7.80 15.65
CA ASN A 160 12.98 -7.56 17.07
C ASN A 160 12.95 -6.09 17.53
N GLN A 161 13.13 -5.12 16.62
CA GLN A 161 13.11 -3.68 16.93
C GLN A 161 12.00 -2.97 16.16
N GLN A 162 11.39 -1.95 16.79
CA GLN A 162 10.37 -1.10 16.15
C GLN A 162 10.97 0.10 15.40
N THR A 163 12.28 0.31 15.52
CA THR A 163 12.99 1.47 14.96
C THR A 163 13.40 1.23 13.50
N PHE A 164 13.72 2.33 12.83
CA PHE A 164 14.32 2.35 11.49
C PHE A 164 15.81 2.66 11.58
N LEU A 165 16.58 2.19 10.59
CA LEU A 165 17.92 2.75 10.36
C LEU A 165 17.84 4.25 10.07
N LYS A 166 18.92 4.97 10.35
CA LYS A 166 19.04 6.37 9.94
C LYS A 166 19.02 6.48 8.42
N GLN A 167 18.60 7.65 7.94
CA GLN A 167 18.46 7.87 6.50
C GLN A 167 19.80 7.64 5.77
N GLU A 168 20.90 8.17 6.30
CA GLU A 168 22.23 7.99 5.71
C GLU A 168 22.64 6.51 5.63
N GLU A 169 22.45 5.75 6.71
CA GLU A 169 22.72 4.31 6.74
C GLU A 169 21.90 3.56 5.69
N LYS A 170 20.62 3.91 5.55
CA LYS A 170 19.76 3.35 4.51
C LYS A 170 20.32 3.66 3.12
N LEU A 171 20.64 4.93 2.83
CA LEU A 171 21.13 5.33 1.52
C LEU A 171 22.45 4.61 1.17
N SER A 172 23.37 4.48 2.12
CA SER A 172 24.61 3.71 1.94
C SER A 172 24.35 2.23 1.63
N LEU A 173 23.34 1.61 2.26
CA LEU A 173 22.95 0.23 1.94
C LEU A 173 22.34 0.13 0.54
N LEU A 174 21.49 1.08 0.15
CA LEU A 174 20.90 1.10 -1.20
C LEU A 174 21.99 1.19 -2.27
N GLU A 175 22.96 2.07 -2.09
CA GLU A 175 24.08 2.22 -3.01
C GLU A 175 24.97 0.97 -3.04
N ARG A 176 25.43 0.50 -1.87
CA ARG A 176 26.35 -0.65 -1.76
C ARG A 176 25.81 -1.92 -2.42
N TYR A 177 24.51 -2.18 -2.27
CA TYR A 177 23.86 -3.38 -2.79
C TYR A 177 23.06 -3.13 -4.07
N SER A 178 23.13 -1.92 -4.64
CA SER A 178 22.33 -1.50 -5.80
C SER A 178 20.84 -1.79 -5.64
N LEU A 179 20.31 -1.61 -4.43
CA LEU A 179 18.90 -1.84 -4.13
C LEU A 179 18.03 -0.76 -4.78
N PRO A 180 16.87 -1.11 -5.36
CA PRO A 180 16.01 -0.13 -5.99
C PRO A 180 15.30 0.70 -4.92
N GLY A 181 15.74 1.94 -4.71
CA GLY A 181 15.16 2.87 -3.73
C GLY A 181 14.03 3.74 -4.31
N VAL A 182 13.21 4.32 -3.43
CA VAL A 182 12.34 5.46 -3.81
C VAL A 182 13.17 6.69 -4.17
N GLU A 183 12.63 7.58 -5.02
CA GLU A 183 13.30 8.84 -5.33
C GLU A 183 13.43 9.71 -4.06
N VAL A 184 14.63 10.25 -3.83
CA VAL A 184 14.93 11.15 -2.72
C VAL A 184 15.10 12.56 -3.28
N PHE A 185 14.17 13.45 -2.97
CA PHE A 185 14.20 14.83 -3.47
C PHE A 185 15.18 15.72 -2.71
N GLY A 186 15.64 15.27 -1.55
CA GLY A 186 16.68 15.92 -0.76
C GLY A 186 16.29 16.13 0.70
N ARG A 187 17.10 16.95 1.36
CA ARG A 187 16.95 17.33 2.77
C ARG A 187 16.49 18.78 2.87
N PHE A 188 15.43 19.01 3.62
CA PHE A 188 14.70 20.27 3.70
C PHE A 188 14.47 20.68 5.16
N THR A 189 14.03 21.91 5.35
CA THR A 189 13.54 22.44 6.62
C THR A 189 12.10 22.91 6.47
N SER A 190 11.41 23.19 7.58
CA SER A 190 10.06 23.78 7.54
C SER A 190 10.02 25.17 6.86
N GLY A 191 11.19 25.81 6.66
CA GLY A 191 11.31 27.07 5.92
C GLY A 191 11.30 26.90 4.38
N ASP A 192 11.53 25.70 3.86
CA ASP A 192 11.61 25.43 2.41
C ASP A 192 10.24 25.18 1.75
N THR A 193 9.16 25.71 2.33
CA THR A 193 7.77 25.40 1.93
C THR A 193 7.51 25.67 0.44
N GLU A 194 7.98 26.79 -0.11
CA GLU A 194 7.76 27.12 -1.52
C GLU A 194 8.39 26.09 -2.47
N LYS A 195 9.62 25.64 -2.20
CA LYS A 195 10.27 24.58 -3.00
C LYS A 195 9.49 23.27 -2.94
N LEU A 196 8.90 22.96 -1.78
CA LEU A 196 8.09 21.75 -1.59
C LEU A 196 6.75 21.86 -2.32
N LYS A 197 6.13 23.05 -2.37
CA LYS A 197 4.94 23.31 -3.19
C LYS A 197 5.24 23.12 -4.67
N GLU A 198 6.32 23.70 -5.17
CA GLU A 198 6.75 23.52 -6.56
C GLU A 198 6.98 22.04 -6.92
N LEU A 199 7.65 21.30 -6.03
CA LEU A 199 7.82 19.86 -6.16
C LEU A 199 6.48 19.12 -6.22
N LEU A 200 5.56 19.39 -5.28
CA LEU A 200 4.26 18.73 -5.25
C LEU A 200 3.39 19.06 -6.48
N LEU A 201 3.46 20.29 -6.99
CA LEU A 201 2.80 20.68 -8.23
C LEU A 201 3.38 19.94 -9.44
N LYS A 202 4.70 19.73 -9.49
CA LYS A 202 5.35 18.89 -10.50
C LYS A 202 4.86 17.44 -10.41
N LEU A 203 4.91 16.84 -9.21
CA LEU A 203 4.44 15.47 -8.97
C LEU A 203 2.96 15.30 -9.35
N ASN A 204 2.13 16.30 -9.05
CA ASN A 204 0.73 16.30 -9.43
C ASN A 204 0.52 16.26 -10.95
N LYS A 205 1.25 17.10 -11.70
CA LYS A 205 1.23 17.09 -13.18
C LYS A 205 1.74 15.77 -13.76
N GLU A 206 2.73 15.17 -13.11
CA GLU A 206 3.30 13.87 -13.46
C GLU A 206 2.43 12.69 -12.99
N LYS A 207 1.27 12.93 -12.38
CA LYS A 207 0.35 11.90 -11.88
C LYS A 207 0.99 10.98 -10.82
N ARG A 208 1.88 11.53 -10.00
CA ARG A 208 2.54 10.82 -8.88
C ARG A 208 1.77 11.05 -7.57
N GLU A 209 1.88 10.09 -6.64
CA GLU A 209 1.02 10.06 -5.46
C GLU A 209 1.30 11.20 -4.47
N GLY A 210 2.57 11.49 -4.23
CA GLY A 210 2.98 12.54 -3.30
C GLY A 210 4.32 12.23 -2.65
N VAL A 211 4.47 12.62 -1.39
CA VAL A 211 5.74 12.54 -0.65
C VAL A 211 5.57 12.02 0.78
N VAL A 212 6.65 11.47 1.31
CA VAL A 212 6.84 11.17 2.72
C VAL A 212 7.96 12.04 3.27
N PHE A 213 7.66 12.78 4.34
CA PHE A 213 8.60 13.54 5.14
C PHE A 213 9.14 12.66 6.26
N LYS A 214 10.47 12.61 6.41
CA LYS A 214 11.17 11.80 7.41
C LYS A 214 12.15 12.68 8.19
N GLU A 215 11.84 12.97 9.45
CA GLU A 215 12.69 13.83 10.28
C GLU A 215 14.07 13.22 10.45
N ASP A 216 15.09 14.05 10.27
CA ASP A 216 16.49 13.71 10.46
C ASP A 216 16.89 13.91 11.93
N SER A 217 16.27 13.10 12.79
CA SER A 217 16.43 13.13 14.24
C SER A 217 16.29 11.71 14.81
N GLU A 218 16.68 11.51 16.06
CA GLU A 218 16.43 10.24 16.77
C GLU A 218 14.93 9.93 16.93
N GLU A 219 14.07 10.96 16.97
CA GLU A 219 12.61 10.77 17.02
C GLU A 219 12.06 10.24 15.70
N ASN A 220 12.73 10.51 14.57
CA ASN A 220 12.40 10.00 13.23
C ASN A 220 10.90 10.20 12.89
N ARG A 221 10.37 11.39 13.19
CA ARG A 221 8.97 11.73 12.94
C ARG A 221 8.66 11.62 11.45
N ARG A 222 7.46 11.14 11.14
CA ARG A 222 7.04 10.88 9.77
C ARG A 222 5.67 11.45 9.48
N ALA A 223 5.58 12.11 8.35
CA ALA A 223 4.31 12.58 7.81
C ALA A 223 4.26 12.31 6.31
N LYS A 224 3.06 12.20 5.76
CA LYS A 224 2.85 12.11 4.32
C LYS A 224 1.90 13.20 3.84
N TYR A 225 2.10 13.62 2.59
CA TYR A 225 1.25 14.56 1.88
C TYR A 225 1.00 14.03 0.46
N ILE A 226 -0.24 14.15 0.01
CA ILE A 226 -0.76 13.48 -1.20
C ILE A 226 -1.19 14.56 -2.19
N THR A 227 -0.89 14.36 -3.47
CA THR A 227 -1.26 15.28 -4.55
C THR A 227 -2.78 15.34 -4.76
N SER A 228 -3.30 16.43 -5.33
CA SER A 228 -4.74 16.53 -5.65
C SER A 228 -5.16 15.48 -6.68
N TYR A 229 -4.30 15.22 -7.68
CA TYR A 229 -4.46 14.13 -8.65
C TYR A 229 -4.72 12.80 -7.96
N ALA A 230 -3.86 12.39 -7.02
CA ALA A 230 -4.00 11.10 -6.36
C ALA A 230 -5.27 11.01 -5.52
N ASN A 231 -5.69 12.12 -4.88
CA ASN A 231 -6.97 12.15 -4.15
C ASN A 231 -8.19 11.97 -5.08
N LEU A 232 -8.21 12.63 -6.25
CA LEU A 232 -9.27 12.50 -7.25
C LEU A 232 -9.27 11.10 -7.86
N ASN A 233 -8.09 10.59 -8.19
CA ASN A 233 -7.93 9.30 -8.81
C ASN A 233 -8.32 8.15 -7.87
N ASP A 234 -7.96 8.23 -6.59
CA ASP A 234 -8.43 7.32 -5.55
C ASP A 234 -9.96 7.25 -5.46
N ILE A 235 -10.65 8.39 -5.58
CA ILE A 235 -12.12 8.43 -5.59
C ILE A 235 -12.63 7.66 -6.80
N LYS A 236 -12.07 7.93 -7.98
CA LYS A 236 -12.45 7.31 -9.25
C LYS A 236 -12.29 5.79 -9.25
N VAL A 237 -11.15 5.28 -8.82
CA VAL A 237 -10.87 3.83 -8.93
C VAL A 237 -11.65 3.00 -7.92
N THR A 238 -12.01 3.60 -6.78
CA THR A 238 -12.68 2.90 -5.68
C THR A 238 -14.20 2.93 -5.74
N THR A 239 -14.82 3.59 -6.72
CA THR A 239 -16.28 3.60 -6.92
C THR A 239 -16.87 2.20 -6.97
N LYS A 240 -16.24 1.26 -7.68
CA LYS A 240 -16.69 -0.15 -7.77
C LYS A 240 -16.72 -0.86 -6.41
N ASN A 241 -15.93 -0.37 -5.44
CA ASN A 241 -15.83 -0.90 -4.09
C ASN A 241 -16.42 0.04 -3.02
N MET A 242 -17.19 1.06 -3.40
CA MET A 242 -17.62 2.12 -2.48
C MET A 242 -18.36 1.59 -1.23
N LEU A 243 -19.12 0.50 -1.37
CA LEU A 243 -19.91 -0.10 -0.29
C LEU A 243 -19.07 -0.83 0.76
N GLN A 244 -17.79 -1.07 0.49
CA GLN A 244 -16.86 -1.72 1.44
C GLN A 244 -15.90 -0.72 2.08
N LEU A 245 -15.92 0.54 1.64
CA LEU A 245 -15.07 1.57 2.18
C LEU A 245 -15.68 2.16 3.46
N PRO A 246 -14.86 2.54 4.45
CA PRO A 246 -15.36 3.22 5.63
C PRO A 246 -15.97 4.58 5.24
N PRO A 247 -16.98 5.09 5.98
CA PRO A 247 -17.64 6.36 5.67
C PRO A 247 -16.66 7.53 5.51
N GLU A 248 -15.58 7.53 6.28
CA GLU A 248 -14.57 8.58 6.28
C GLU A 248 -13.66 8.51 5.04
N TYR A 249 -13.73 7.46 4.21
CA TYR A 249 -12.86 7.32 3.04
C TYR A 249 -13.02 8.51 2.07
N TYR A 250 -14.26 8.88 1.78
CA TYR A 250 -14.59 9.95 0.85
C TYR A 250 -14.50 11.33 1.51
N THR A 251 -15.04 11.48 2.73
CA THR A 251 -14.97 12.77 3.44
C THR A 251 -13.52 13.20 3.64
N ASN A 252 -12.61 12.28 3.99
CA ASN A 252 -11.19 12.58 4.13
C ASN A 252 -10.54 13.03 2.82
N ARG A 253 -10.94 12.48 1.66
CA ARG A 253 -10.35 12.86 0.37
C ARG A 253 -10.87 14.21 -0.13
N ILE A 254 -12.16 14.46 0.07
CA ILE A 254 -12.76 15.76 -0.21
C ILE A 254 -12.10 16.83 0.67
N LEU A 255 -11.92 16.59 1.97
CA LEU A 255 -11.24 17.52 2.87
C LEU A 255 -9.79 17.82 2.45
N ARG A 256 -9.03 16.82 1.96
CA ARG A 256 -7.69 17.06 1.43
C ARG A 256 -7.71 17.99 0.23
N LEU A 257 -8.61 17.76 -0.71
CA LEU A 257 -8.74 18.60 -1.90
C LEU A 257 -9.13 20.04 -1.51
N VAL A 258 -10.11 20.20 -0.64
CA VAL A 258 -10.59 21.52 -0.21
C VAL A 258 -9.53 22.30 0.58
N LEU A 259 -8.80 21.64 1.48
CA LEU A 259 -7.73 22.27 2.24
C LEU A 259 -6.52 22.62 1.36
N PHE A 260 -6.18 21.79 0.37
CA PHE A 260 -5.21 22.13 -0.66
C PHE A 260 -5.64 23.37 -1.46
N MET A 261 -6.91 23.47 -1.85
CA MET A 261 -7.43 24.64 -2.56
C MET A 261 -7.34 25.92 -1.73
N GLU A 262 -7.63 25.83 -0.42
CA GLU A 262 -7.47 26.95 0.50
C GLU A 262 -6.00 27.37 0.63
N GLU A 263 -5.09 26.40 0.82
CA GLU A 263 -3.67 26.67 1.05
C GLU A 263 -2.99 27.33 -0.16
N GLU A 264 -3.38 26.91 -1.36
CA GLU A 264 -2.83 27.44 -2.62
C GLU A 264 -3.58 28.68 -3.12
N GLY A 265 -4.58 29.17 -2.38
CA GLY A 265 -5.42 30.28 -2.81
C GLY A 265 -6.12 30.00 -4.15
N ILE A 266 -6.36 28.72 -4.47
CA ILE A 266 -7.04 28.31 -5.69
C ILE A 266 -8.46 28.81 -5.59
N ASN A 267 -8.79 29.77 -6.45
CA ASN A 267 -10.16 30.21 -6.58
C ASN A 267 -11.06 29.00 -6.84
N ARG A 268 -12.29 29.11 -6.37
CA ARG A 268 -13.36 28.14 -6.60
C ARG A 268 -13.64 28.03 -8.11
N THR A 269 -12.81 27.26 -8.82
CA THR A 269 -12.88 27.12 -10.28
C THR A 269 -13.82 25.98 -10.63
N GLU A 270 -14.56 26.15 -11.73
CA GLU A 270 -15.44 25.12 -12.27
C GLU A 270 -14.69 23.82 -12.59
N HIS A 271 -13.40 23.92 -12.95
CA HIS A 271 -12.60 22.77 -13.35
C HIS A 271 -12.41 21.72 -12.24
N LEU A 272 -12.02 22.11 -11.02
CA LEU A 272 -11.84 21.14 -9.92
C LEU A 272 -13.17 20.55 -9.45
N TYR A 273 -14.27 21.31 -9.54
CA TYR A 273 -15.61 20.80 -9.27
C TYR A 273 -16.03 19.75 -10.29
N GLU A 274 -15.77 20.01 -11.57
CA GLU A 274 -16.01 19.05 -12.64
C GLU A 274 -15.17 17.79 -12.46
N GLU A 275 -13.86 17.93 -12.16
CA GLU A 275 -12.98 16.79 -11.93
C GLU A 275 -13.42 15.92 -10.75
N LEU A 276 -13.81 16.55 -9.63
CA LEU A 276 -14.34 15.82 -8.48
C LEU A 276 -15.66 15.11 -8.83
N GLY A 277 -16.56 15.79 -9.55
CA GLY A 277 -17.82 15.21 -10.04
C GLY A 277 -17.57 14.00 -10.94
N ARG A 278 -16.68 14.13 -11.93
CA ARG A 278 -16.26 13.06 -12.84
C ARG A 278 -15.65 11.88 -12.10
N ALA A 279 -14.81 12.13 -11.09
CA ALA A 279 -14.22 11.06 -10.29
C ALA A 279 -15.30 10.17 -9.65
N PHE A 280 -16.38 10.73 -9.12
CA PHE A 280 -17.49 9.93 -8.60
C PHE A 280 -18.36 9.32 -9.70
N ILE A 281 -18.78 10.14 -10.65
CA ILE A 281 -19.84 9.80 -11.61
C ILE A 281 -19.32 8.81 -12.66
N ASP A 282 -18.18 9.10 -13.28
CA ASP A 282 -17.66 8.27 -14.37
C ASP A 282 -17.33 6.85 -13.86
N GLY A 283 -16.71 6.75 -12.68
CA GLY A 283 -16.40 5.45 -12.09
C GLY A 283 -17.64 4.63 -11.71
N LEU A 284 -18.79 5.26 -11.45
CA LEU A 284 -20.07 4.56 -11.22
C LEU A 284 -20.75 4.18 -12.54
N PHE A 285 -20.69 5.04 -13.55
CA PHE A 285 -21.14 4.69 -14.90
C PHE A 285 -20.40 3.48 -15.43
N ASP A 286 -19.08 3.41 -15.29
CA ASP A 286 -18.27 2.24 -15.67
C ASP A 286 -18.76 0.96 -14.97
N ALA A 287 -19.15 1.05 -13.69
CA ALA A 287 -19.68 -0.08 -12.93
C ALA A 287 -21.07 -0.51 -13.44
N ILE A 288 -21.95 0.45 -13.75
CA ILE A 288 -23.29 0.21 -14.30
C ILE A 288 -23.20 -0.42 -15.69
N GLU A 289 -22.33 0.10 -16.56
CA GLU A 289 -22.11 -0.43 -17.90
C GLU A 289 -21.57 -1.86 -17.85
N GLN A 290 -20.56 -2.12 -17.00
CA GLN A 290 -20.04 -3.46 -16.77
C GLN A 290 -21.15 -4.41 -16.26
N PHE A 291 -21.97 -3.95 -15.31
CA PHE A 291 -23.08 -4.75 -14.79
C PHE A 291 -24.14 -5.05 -15.86
N LYS A 292 -24.53 -4.08 -16.69
CA LYS A 292 -25.52 -4.29 -17.76
C LYS A 292 -25.05 -5.32 -18.79
N LYS A 293 -23.75 -5.31 -19.11
CA LYS A 293 -23.15 -6.18 -20.13
C LYS A 293 -22.85 -7.59 -19.59
N GLU A 294 -22.34 -7.67 -18.37
CA GLU A 294 -21.73 -8.90 -17.85
C GLU A 294 -22.42 -9.44 -16.58
N HIS A 295 -23.46 -8.74 -16.11
CA HIS A 295 -24.24 -9.07 -14.91
C HIS A 295 -23.41 -9.17 -13.62
N LYS A 296 -22.20 -8.60 -13.63
CA LYS A 296 -21.25 -8.59 -12.50
C LYS A 296 -20.41 -7.31 -12.53
N VAL A 297 -20.07 -6.80 -11.34
CA VAL A 297 -19.09 -5.72 -11.17
C VAL A 297 -17.80 -6.31 -10.64
N TYR A 298 -16.71 -6.17 -11.40
CA TYR A 298 -15.43 -6.79 -11.06
C TYR A 298 -14.22 -6.02 -11.61
N ARG A 299 -13.05 -6.38 -11.12
CA ARG A 299 -11.74 -5.94 -11.62
C ARG A 299 -10.90 -7.17 -11.95
N THR A 300 -10.26 -7.16 -13.11
CA THR A 300 -9.33 -8.20 -13.54
C THR A 300 -7.91 -7.80 -13.15
N PHE A 301 -7.18 -8.75 -12.59
CA PHE A 301 -5.78 -8.62 -12.25
C PHE A 301 -4.99 -9.65 -13.04
N ARG A 302 -3.78 -9.27 -13.45
CA ARG A 302 -2.82 -10.13 -14.11
C ARG A 302 -1.50 -10.02 -13.37
N CYS A 303 -0.82 -11.14 -13.11
CA CYS A 303 0.47 -11.12 -12.44
C CYS A 303 1.32 -12.35 -12.82
N LYS A 304 2.64 -12.19 -12.78
CA LYS A 304 3.63 -13.22 -13.17
C LYS A 304 4.27 -13.86 -11.95
N PHE A 305 4.56 -15.16 -12.04
CA PHE A 305 5.23 -15.97 -11.03
C PHE A 305 6.35 -16.81 -11.65
N ARG A 306 7.44 -17.03 -10.95
CA ARG A 306 8.46 -18.03 -11.27
C ARG A 306 7.96 -19.45 -10.97
N ASN A 307 7.24 -19.63 -9.87
CA ASN A 307 6.69 -20.93 -9.47
C ASN A 307 5.16 -20.94 -9.51
N LYS A 308 4.59 -21.94 -10.19
CA LYS A 308 3.15 -22.20 -10.29
C LYS A 308 2.47 -22.34 -8.91
N ASP A 309 3.12 -23.01 -7.97
CA ASP A 309 2.55 -23.26 -6.65
C ASP A 309 2.33 -21.95 -5.87
N ASN A 310 3.17 -20.94 -6.12
CA ASN A 310 2.99 -19.61 -5.53
C ASN A 310 1.79 -18.87 -6.14
N ALA A 311 1.45 -19.12 -7.40
CA ALA A 311 0.22 -18.58 -8.01
C ALA A 311 -1.04 -19.19 -7.37
N VAL A 312 -1.04 -20.50 -7.16
CA VAL A 312 -2.13 -21.21 -6.45
C VAL A 312 -2.24 -20.72 -5.01
N ALA A 313 -1.12 -20.62 -4.30
CA ALA A 313 -1.10 -20.10 -2.93
C ALA A 313 -1.60 -18.65 -2.85
N LEU A 314 -1.33 -17.81 -3.85
CA LEU A 314 -1.88 -16.45 -3.88
C LEU A 314 -3.42 -16.50 -3.93
N MET A 315 -3.99 -17.33 -4.80
CA MET A 315 -5.45 -17.45 -4.90
C MET A 315 -6.07 -17.88 -3.57
N GLU A 316 -5.48 -18.88 -2.90
CA GLU A 316 -5.92 -19.29 -1.57
C GLU A 316 -5.85 -18.14 -0.55
N LEU A 317 -4.76 -17.36 -0.55
CA LEU A 317 -4.60 -16.23 0.35
C LEU A 317 -5.68 -15.17 0.09
N LEU A 318 -5.95 -14.87 -1.18
CA LEU A 318 -6.96 -13.87 -1.57
C LEU A 318 -8.37 -14.33 -1.19
N HIS A 319 -8.72 -15.61 -1.36
CA HIS A 319 -9.99 -16.18 -0.91
C HIS A 319 -10.17 -16.08 0.61
N ARG A 320 -9.11 -16.39 1.39
CA ARG A 320 -9.16 -16.34 2.86
C ARG A 320 -9.30 -14.91 3.40
N THR A 321 -8.78 -13.93 2.67
CA THR A 321 -8.71 -12.53 3.15
C THR A 321 -9.88 -11.65 2.68
N SER A 322 -10.57 -12.06 1.62
CA SER A 322 -11.63 -11.29 0.96
C SER A 322 -13.03 -11.74 1.39
N LYS A 323 -13.65 -11.05 2.36
CA LYS A 323 -14.99 -11.43 2.87
C LYS A 323 -16.17 -11.09 1.95
N HIS A 324 -16.11 -9.96 1.24
CA HIS A 324 -17.18 -9.45 0.37
C HIS A 324 -16.76 -9.34 -1.09
N ILE A 325 -15.61 -9.93 -1.41
CA ILE A 325 -15.04 -9.96 -2.75
C ILE A 325 -14.88 -11.43 -3.11
N GLN A 326 -15.52 -11.86 -4.18
CA GLN A 326 -15.31 -13.20 -4.73
C GLN A 326 -14.12 -13.14 -5.68
N VAL A 327 -13.14 -14.02 -5.47
CA VAL A 327 -11.95 -14.11 -6.33
C VAL A 327 -12.12 -15.28 -7.28
N ILE A 328 -12.03 -15.06 -8.59
CA ILE A 328 -12.29 -16.07 -9.62
C ILE A 328 -11.07 -16.16 -10.53
N GLU A 329 -10.43 -17.32 -10.59
CA GLU A 329 -9.38 -17.58 -11.56
C GLU A 329 -9.97 -17.57 -12.97
N ARG A 330 -9.35 -16.83 -13.90
CA ARG A 330 -9.68 -16.88 -15.32
C ARG A 330 -8.71 -17.80 -16.06
N GLU A 331 -7.43 -17.65 -15.78
CA GLU A 331 -6.38 -18.38 -16.48
C GLU A 331 -5.11 -18.48 -15.63
N LEU A 332 -4.46 -19.63 -15.67
CA LEU A 332 -3.09 -19.84 -15.18
C LEU A 332 -2.31 -20.63 -16.24
N LYS A 333 -1.40 -19.96 -16.94
CA LYS A 333 -0.61 -20.58 -18.02
C LYS A 333 0.87 -20.20 -17.94
N GLN A 334 1.71 -21.00 -18.57
CA GLN A 334 3.13 -20.70 -18.69
C GLN A 334 3.37 -19.80 -19.91
N GLU A 335 4.02 -18.65 -19.71
CA GLU A 335 4.49 -17.73 -20.75
C GLU A 335 6.00 -17.51 -20.54
N GLY A 336 6.83 -18.15 -21.36
CA GLY A 336 8.29 -18.13 -21.21
C GLY A 336 8.73 -18.74 -19.87
N GLU A 337 9.50 -17.99 -19.10
CA GLU A 337 10.00 -18.39 -17.78
C GLU A 337 9.00 -18.16 -16.63
N PHE A 338 7.80 -17.64 -16.92
CA PHE A 338 6.82 -17.27 -15.92
C PHE A 338 5.53 -18.07 -16.06
N TRP A 339 4.85 -18.29 -14.93
CA TRP A 339 3.44 -18.61 -14.84
C TRP A 339 2.65 -17.32 -14.71
N VAL A 340 1.74 -17.08 -15.65
CA VAL A 340 0.90 -15.90 -15.69
C VAL A 340 -0.48 -16.26 -15.17
N LEU A 341 -0.86 -15.62 -14.07
CA LEU A 341 -2.16 -15.76 -13.44
C LEU A 341 -3.03 -14.54 -13.80
N THR A 342 -4.21 -14.80 -14.33
CA THR A 342 -5.27 -13.80 -14.53
C THR A 342 -6.47 -14.18 -13.69
N PHE A 343 -6.99 -13.25 -12.90
CA PHE A 343 -8.14 -13.51 -12.01
C PHE A 343 -8.99 -12.26 -11.82
N ASP A 344 -10.26 -12.46 -11.49
CA ASP A 344 -11.21 -11.39 -11.19
C ASP A 344 -11.45 -11.26 -9.69
N LYS A 345 -11.55 -10.01 -9.21
CA LYS A 345 -12.14 -9.66 -7.93
C LYS A 345 -13.54 -9.10 -8.19
N VAL A 346 -14.57 -9.87 -7.86
CA VAL A 346 -15.98 -9.52 -8.03
C VAL A 346 -16.51 -8.87 -6.75
N PHE A 347 -17.05 -7.66 -6.87
CA PHE A 347 -17.62 -6.91 -5.75
C PHE A 347 -19.09 -7.30 -5.58
N LEU A 348 -19.35 -8.24 -4.67
CA LEU A 348 -20.68 -8.85 -4.51
C LEU A 348 -21.74 -7.84 -4.07
N ASN A 349 -21.41 -6.98 -3.10
CA ASN A 349 -22.33 -5.97 -2.59
C ASN A 349 -22.73 -4.97 -3.69
N MET A 350 -21.76 -4.50 -4.49
CA MET A 350 -22.02 -3.58 -5.59
C MET A 350 -22.84 -4.26 -6.70
N THR A 351 -22.49 -5.50 -7.05
CA THR A 351 -23.23 -6.31 -8.03
C THR A 351 -24.69 -6.48 -7.61
N GLY A 352 -24.93 -6.85 -6.34
CA GLY A 352 -26.27 -7.02 -5.79
C GLY A 352 -27.07 -5.71 -5.74
N LEU A 353 -26.44 -4.62 -5.28
CA LEU A 353 -27.09 -3.31 -5.20
C LEU A 353 -27.51 -2.80 -6.58
N LEU A 354 -26.61 -2.84 -7.57
CA LEU A 354 -26.94 -2.40 -8.92
C LEU A 354 -28.03 -3.28 -9.54
N GLY A 355 -28.00 -4.59 -9.32
CA GLY A 355 -29.07 -5.49 -9.77
C GLY A 355 -30.43 -5.12 -9.19
N HIS A 356 -30.49 -4.84 -7.89
CA HIS A 356 -31.72 -4.38 -7.22
C HIS A 356 -32.21 -3.04 -7.78
N LEU A 357 -31.36 -2.03 -7.80
CA LEU A 357 -31.72 -0.67 -8.24
C LEU A 357 -32.12 -0.60 -9.71
N LEU A 358 -31.36 -1.25 -10.60
CA LEU A 358 -31.65 -1.24 -12.04
C LEU A 358 -32.90 -2.04 -12.40
N SER A 359 -33.36 -2.93 -11.51
CA SER A 359 -34.64 -3.64 -11.67
C SER A 359 -35.84 -2.87 -11.11
N GLY A 360 -35.64 -1.67 -10.56
CA GLY A 360 -36.67 -0.82 -9.97
C GLY A 360 -36.94 -1.12 -8.48
N GLY A 361 -36.01 -1.77 -7.80
CA GLY A 361 -36.12 -2.09 -6.37
C GLY A 361 -36.13 -0.87 -5.46
N LEU A 362 -36.90 -0.95 -4.37
CA LEU A 362 -36.99 0.10 -3.34
C LEU A 362 -35.84 -0.02 -2.32
N VAL A 363 -35.30 1.11 -1.86
CA VAL A 363 -34.32 1.21 -0.77
C VAL A 363 -34.93 2.04 0.35
N PHE A 364 -34.80 1.57 1.59
CA PHE A 364 -35.24 2.26 2.80
C PHE A 364 -33.99 2.66 3.59
N ASP A 365 -33.81 3.96 3.81
CA ASP A 365 -32.65 4.54 4.50
C ASP A 365 -32.97 4.96 5.94
#